data_AF-A0A960UPI1-F1
#
_entry.id   AF-A0A960UPI1-F1
#
_cell.length_a   1.000
_cell.length_b   1.000
_cell.length_c   1.000
_cell.angle_alpha   90.00
_cell.angle_beta   90.00
_cell.angle_gamma   90.00
#
_symmetry.space_group_name_H-M   'P 1'
#
loop_
_entity.id
_entity.type
_entity.pdbx_description
1 polymer ?
#
loop_
_entity_poly.entity_id
_entity_poly.type
_entity_poly.pdbx_seq_one_letter_code
_entity_poly.pdbx_strand_id
1 'polypeptide(L)'
;MDQELNDRQKSQLGELSREPFGMDLARRVTKYLKNQGSIAYNHRDYCGTGLFFLNGRYLHAAVDDGHPVVLWAEERGWSFGDPHAFAQWLAAQSDYSLSMYDNPQIFNNQTISRKRLEEVLGDL
;
A
#
# COMPACT_ATOMS: atom_id res chain seq x y z
N MET A 1 -22.80 8.88 -1.50
CA MET A 1 -22.65 9.79 -0.35
C MET A 1 -21.18 9.79 -0.05
N ASP A 2 -20.49 10.90 -0.34
CA ASP A 2 -19.10 11.08 0.07
C ASP A 2 -19.11 11.21 1.59
N GLN A 3 -18.84 10.09 2.27
CA GLN A 3 -18.68 10.10 3.70
C GLN A 3 -17.36 10.80 4.01
N GLU A 4 -17.38 11.72 4.96
CA GLU A 4 -16.18 12.31 5.51
C GLU A 4 -15.64 11.47 6.66
N LEU A 5 -14.34 11.63 6.95
CA LEU A 5 -13.73 11.10 8.17
C LEU A 5 -14.40 11.71 9.41
N ASN A 6 -14.69 10.89 10.42
CA ASN A 6 -15.13 11.38 11.73
C ASN A 6 -13.97 12.01 12.52
N ASP A 7 -14.27 12.67 13.65
CA ASP A 7 -13.27 13.42 14.42
C ASP A 7 -12.10 12.56 14.91
N ARG A 8 -12.37 11.31 15.31
CA ARG A 8 -11.33 10.36 15.70
C ARG A 8 -10.42 10.03 14.51
N GLN A 9 -11.00 9.76 13.35
CA GLN A 9 -10.25 9.47 12.12
C GLN A 9 -9.44 10.68 11.66
N LYS A 10 -9.98 11.90 11.78
CA LYS A 10 -9.26 13.15 11.49
C LYS A 10 -8.05 13.34 12.42
N SER A 11 -8.20 13.06 13.71
CA SER A 11 -7.08 13.08 14.66
C SER A 11 -6.01 12.06 14.26
N GLN A 12 -6.41 10.82 13.97
CA GLN A 12 -5.49 9.76 13.55
C GLN A 12 -4.75 10.12 12.25
N LEU A 13 -5.45 10.69 11.26
CA LEU A 13 -4.84 11.18 10.02
C LEU A 13 -3.80 12.28 10.27
N GLY A 14 -4.03 13.12 11.29
CA GLY A 14 -3.09 14.16 11.73
C GLY A 14 -1.74 13.59 12.18
N GLU A 15 -1.77 12.43 12.83
CA GLU A 15 -0.62 11.74 13.42
C GLU A 15 0.21 10.93 12.40
N LEU A 16 -0.34 10.62 11.22
CA LEU A 16 0.37 9.83 10.22
C LEU A 16 1.56 10.58 9.64
N SER A 17 2.67 9.84 9.47
CA SER A 17 3.88 10.39 8.86
C SER A 17 3.63 10.80 7.42
N ARG A 18 4.12 12.00 7.07
CA ARG A 18 4.14 12.53 5.70
C ARG A 18 5.53 12.43 5.07
N GLU A 19 6.48 11.83 5.79
CA GLU A 19 7.82 11.60 5.28
C GLU A 19 7.75 10.61 4.11
N PRO A 20 8.27 10.97 2.92
CA PRO A 20 8.33 10.04 1.80
C PRO A 20 9.15 8.79 2.16
N PHE A 21 8.73 7.63 1.67
CA PHE A 21 9.45 6.38 1.89
C PHE A 21 10.88 6.43 1.36
N GLY A 22 11.10 7.13 0.26
CA GLY A 22 12.40 7.32 -0.35
C GLY A 22 12.79 6.18 -1.28
N MET A 23 13.75 6.48 -2.15
CA MET A 23 14.12 5.60 -3.27
C MET A 23 14.81 4.30 -2.82
N ASP A 24 15.55 4.34 -1.71
CA ASP A 24 16.24 3.15 -1.21
C ASP A 24 15.24 2.06 -0.77
N LEU A 25 14.34 2.41 0.17
CA LEU A 25 13.27 1.52 0.62
C LEU A 25 12.42 1.02 -0.56
N ALA A 26 12.00 1.91 -1.45
CA ALA A 26 11.17 1.55 -2.60
C ALA A 26 11.86 0.54 -3.55
N ARG A 27 13.16 0.68 -3.81
CA ARG A 27 13.91 -0.28 -4.64
C ARG A 27 14.02 -1.64 -3.98
N ARG A 28 14.25 -1.67 -2.66
CA ARG A 28 14.31 -2.91 -1.89
C ARG A 28 12.97 -3.65 -1.91
N VAL A 29 11.87 -2.92 -1.72
CA VAL A 29 10.50 -3.46 -1.85
C VAL A 29 10.25 -3.99 -3.27
N THR A 30 10.64 -3.24 -4.31
CA THR A 30 10.49 -3.65 -5.71
C THR A 30 11.20 -4.99 -5.99
N LYS A 31 12.41 -5.16 -5.47
CA LYS A 31 13.18 -6.41 -5.58
C LYS A 31 12.53 -7.53 -4.76
N TYR A 32 12.08 -7.24 -3.54
CA TYR A 32 11.40 -8.19 -2.68
C TYR A 32 10.15 -8.75 -3.37
N LEU A 33 9.28 -7.89 -3.90
CA LEU A 33 8.05 -8.29 -4.58
C LEU A 33 8.32 -9.16 -5.81
N LYS A 34 9.37 -8.87 -6.58
CA LYS A 34 9.76 -9.71 -7.73
C LYS A 34 10.05 -11.16 -7.33
N ASN A 35 10.58 -11.37 -6.12
CA ASN A 35 10.99 -12.67 -5.61
C ASN A 35 9.90 -13.37 -4.79
N GLN A 36 9.18 -12.62 -3.96
CA GLN A 36 8.21 -13.15 -2.99
C GLN A 36 6.76 -13.03 -3.44
N GLY A 37 6.50 -12.28 -4.51
CA GLY A 37 5.18 -12.10 -5.10
C GLY A 37 4.28 -11.10 -4.39
N SER A 38 4.31 -10.99 -3.05
CA SER A 38 3.42 -10.06 -2.35
C SER A 38 3.90 -9.59 -0.98
N ILE A 39 3.38 -8.44 -0.55
CA ILE A 39 3.36 -7.93 0.81
C ILE A 39 1.89 -7.66 1.13
N ALA A 40 1.23 -8.64 1.70
CA ALA A 40 -0.20 -8.63 2.00
C ALA A 40 -0.48 -9.48 3.25
N TYR A 41 -1.56 -9.16 3.97
CA TYR A 41 -2.09 -10.11 4.95
C TYR A 41 -2.90 -11.18 4.22
N ASN A 42 -3.00 -12.37 4.84
CA ASN A 42 -3.78 -13.48 4.33
C ASN A 42 -4.70 -13.98 5.44
N HIS A 43 -5.89 -13.40 5.51
CA HIS A 43 -6.97 -13.83 6.37
C HIS A 43 -8.29 -13.79 5.57
N ARG A 44 -9.33 -14.39 6.15
CA ARG A 44 -10.66 -14.36 5.55
C ARG A 44 -11.19 -12.92 5.52
N ASP A 45 -11.92 -12.57 4.47
CA ASP A 45 -12.49 -11.26 4.19
C ASP A 45 -11.43 -10.16 3.93
N TYR A 46 -11.84 -8.89 3.99
CA TYR A 46 -10.99 -7.74 3.70
C TYR A 46 -9.74 -7.69 4.59
N CYS A 47 -8.58 -7.59 3.94
CA CYS A 47 -7.24 -7.65 4.52
C CYS A 47 -6.44 -6.34 4.44
N GLY A 48 -7.13 -5.21 4.25
CA GLY A 48 -6.47 -3.92 4.08
C GLY A 48 -5.98 -3.70 2.64
N THR A 49 -4.82 -3.05 2.52
CA THR A 49 -4.12 -2.92 1.24
C THR A 49 -2.81 -3.69 1.23
N GLY A 50 -2.34 -4.02 0.04
CA GLY A 50 -1.16 -4.84 -0.19
C GLY A 50 -0.42 -4.42 -1.45
N LEU A 51 0.85 -4.83 -1.52
CA LEU A 51 1.68 -4.71 -2.71
C LEU A 51 1.87 -6.09 -3.33
N PHE A 52 1.80 -6.16 -4.66
CA PHE A 52 1.88 -7.43 -5.37
C PHE A 52 2.78 -7.31 -6.60
N PHE A 53 3.41 -8.41 -6.97
CA PHE A 53 3.99 -8.63 -8.29
C PHE A 53 3.27 -9.84 -8.92
N LEU A 54 2.41 -9.56 -9.90
CA LEU A 54 1.55 -10.55 -10.54
C LEU A 54 1.56 -10.33 -12.06
N ASN A 55 1.72 -11.42 -12.83
CA ASN A 55 1.69 -11.37 -14.30
C ASN A 55 2.62 -10.31 -14.92
N GLY A 56 3.82 -10.13 -14.35
CA GLY A 56 4.78 -9.16 -14.86
C GLY A 56 4.57 -7.72 -14.38
N ARG A 57 3.55 -7.45 -13.56
CA ARG A 57 3.15 -6.10 -13.13
C ARG A 57 3.24 -5.94 -11.62
N TYR A 58 3.55 -4.73 -11.17
CA TYR A 58 3.48 -4.32 -9.77
C TYR A 58 2.13 -3.65 -9.50
N LEU A 59 1.49 -4.00 -8.38
CA LEU A 59 0.17 -3.51 -8.00
C LEU A 59 0.19 -2.98 -6.56
N HIS A 60 -0.52 -1.89 -6.30
CA HIS A 60 -1.04 -1.57 -4.96
C HIS A 60 -2.56 -1.74 -4.99
N ALA A 61 -3.06 -2.71 -4.23
CA ALA A 61 -4.45 -3.17 -4.32
C ALA A 61 -5.09 -3.29 -2.93
N ALA A 62 -6.42 -3.20 -2.88
CA ALA A 62 -7.18 -3.79 -1.80
C ALA A 62 -6.94 -5.31 -1.78
N VAL A 63 -6.96 -5.90 -0.60
CA VAL A 63 -6.72 -7.33 -0.40
C VAL A 63 -7.99 -7.96 0.15
N ASP A 64 -8.42 -9.05 -0.47
CA ASP A 64 -9.59 -9.82 -0.04
C ASP A 64 -9.23 -11.31 -0.10
N ASP A 65 -9.47 -12.03 1.01
CA ASP A 65 -9.05 -13.43 1.17
C ASP A 65 -7.57 -13.68 0.80
N GLY A 66 -6.69 -12.73 1.11
CA GLY A 66 -5.26 -12.79 0.78
C GLY A 66 -4.91 -12.53 -0.70
N HIS A 67 -5.89 -12.21 -1.54
CA HIS A 67 -5.70 -11.96 -2.97
C HIS A 67 -5.87 -10.48 -3.33
N PRO A 68 -5.15 -9.99 -4.36
CA PRO A 68 -5.34 -8.61 -4.83
C PRO A 68 -6.66 -8.46 -5.57
N VAL A 69 -7.43 -7.44 -5.23
CA VAL A 69 -8.55 -6.97 -6.05
C VAL A 69 -7.97 -6.16 -7.22
N VAL A 70 -7.64 -6.83 -8.32
CA VAL A 70 -6.87 -6.24 -9.45
C VAL A 70 -7.56 -5.02 -10.06
N LEU A 71 -8.88 -5.10 -10.30
CA LEU A 71 -9.65 -3.99 -10.89
C LEU A 71 -9.53 -2.71 -10.07
N TRP A 72 -9.48 -2.82 -8.74
CA TRP A 72 -9.33 -1.66 -7.86
C TRP A 72 -7.98 -0.96 -8.03
N ALA A 73 -6.90 -1.73 -8.23
CA ALA A 73 -5.58 -1.17 -8.51
C ALA A 73 -5.55 -0.48 -9.88
N GLU A 74 -6.21 -1.06 -10.88
CA GLU A 74 -6.27 -0.51 -12.24
C GLU A 74 -7.06 0.80 -12.29
N GLU A 75 -8.24 0.86 -11.67
CA GLU A 75 -9.07 2.07 -11.59
C GLU A 75 -8.35 3.23 -10.89
N ARG A 76 -7.50 2.93 -9.90
CA ARG A 76 -6.67 3.94 -9.21
C ARG A 76 -5.37 4.29 -9.95
N GLY A 77 -5.07 3.63 -11.07
CA GLY A 77 -3.82 3.81 -11.79
C GLY A 77 -2.59 3.28 -11.02
N TRP A 78 -2.79 2.36 -10.08
CA TRP A 78 -1.77 1.76 -9.23
C TRP A 78 -1.29 0.40 -9.78
N SER A 79 -1.13 0.32 -11.09
CA SER A 79 -0.72 -0.86 -11.83
C SER A 79 0.43 -0.52 -12.78
N PHE A 80 1.60 -1.08 -12.54
CA PHE A 80 2.85 -0.66 -13.17
C PHE A 80 3.51 -1.84 -13.89
N GLY A 81 3.79 -1.67 -15.19
CA GLY A 81 4.54 -2.66 -15.98
C GLY A 81 6.06 -2.53 -15.88
N ASP A 82 6.56 -1.42 -15.33
CA ASP A 82 7.98 -1.12 -15.20
C ASP A 82 8.39 -1.03 -13.72
N PRO A 83 9.40 -1.79 -13.27
CA PRO A 83 9.90 -1.69 -11.89
C PRO A 83 10.40 -0.31 -11.52
N HIS A 84 10.95 0.48 -12.46
CA HIS A 84 11.42 1.83 -12.16
C HIS A 84 10.25 2.77 -11.90
N ALA A 85 9.20 2.71 -12.73
CA ALA A 85 7.96 3.45 -12.50
C ALA A 85 7.32 3.11 -11.14
N PHE A 86 7.23 1.82 -10.80
CA PHE A 86 6.71 1.41 -9.48
C PHE A 86 7.57 1.93 -8.32
N ALA A 87 8.90 1.80 -8.41
CA ALA A 87 9.80 2.27 -7.36
C ALA A 87 9.72 3.80 -7.19
N GLN A 88 9.61 4.56 -8.29
CA GLN A 88 9.42 6.02 -8.23
C GLN A 88 8.09 6.39 -7.58
N TRP A 89 7.01 5.71 -7.96
CA TRP A 89 5.70 5.92 -7.34
C TRP A 89 5.76 5.63 -5.84
N LEU A 90 6.29 4.48 -5.44
CA LEU A 90 6.34 4.06 -4.03
C LEU A 90 7.25 4.98 -3.20
N ALA A 91 8.39 5.42 -3.76
CA ALA A 91 9.32 6.32 -3.07
C ALA A 91 8.69 7.67 -2.69
N ALA A 92 7.71 8.13 -3.48
CA ALA A 92 6.96 9.36 -3.22
C ALA A 92 5.80 9.17 -2.24
N GLN A 93 5.48 7.94 -1.84
CA GLN A 93 4.41 7.66 -0.89
C GLN A 93 4.88 7.83 0.56
N SER A 94 3.92 7.92 1.47
CA SER A 94 4.08 8.01 2.91
C SER A 94 2.97 7.24 3.61
N ASP A 95 3.06 7.07 4.93
CA ASP A 95 1.99 6.49 5.73
C ASP A 95 0.68 7.28 5.54
N TYR A 96 0.78 8.61 5.45
CA TYR A 96 -0.34 9.49 5.15
C TYR A 96 -0.95 9.22 3.77
N SER A 97 -0.15 9.17 2.70
CA SER A 97 -0.70 9.08 1.34
C SER A 97 -1.29 7.69 1.02
N LEU A 98 -0.81 6.63 1.68
CA LEU A 98 -1.35 5.27 1.55
C LEU A 98 -2.37 4.91 2.64
N SER A 99 -2.76 5.87 3.48
CA SER A 99 -3.74 5.64 4.54
C SER A 99 -5.17 5.44 4.07
N MET A 100 -5.47 5.61 2.78
CA MET A 100 -6.84 5.58 2.25
C MET A 100 -7.76 6.64 2.91
N TYR A 101 -7.23 7.82 3.22
CA TYR A 101 -7.97 8.91 3.87
C TYR A 101 -9.17 9.43 3.05
N ASP A 102 -9.18 9.13 1.75
CA ASP A 102 -10.27 9.41 0.81
C ASP A 102 -11.45 8.42 0.95
N ASN A 103 -11.30 7.35 1.74
CA ASN A 103 -12.35 6.36 1.97
C ASN A 103 -12.48 6.01 3.46
N PRO A 104 -13.43 6.62 4.19
CA PRO A 104 -13.59 6.40 5.63
C PRO A 104 -13.87 4.96 6.05
N GLN A 105 -14.39 4.11 5.17
CA GLN A 105 -14.71 2.71 5.48
C GLN A 105 -13.47 1.84 5.62
N ILE A 106 -12.37 2.22 4.97
CA ILE A 106 -11.11 1.46 4.97
C ILE A 106 -9.90 2.30 5.41
N PHE A 107 -10.15 3.55 5.82
CA PHE A 107 -9.12 4.46 6.29
C PHE A 107 -8.23 3.81 7.36
N ASN A 108 -6.93 3.80 7.08
CA ASN A 108 -5.84 3.30 7.90
C ASN A 108 -6.06 1.88 8.43
N ASN A 109 -6.88 1.08 7.73
CA ASN A 109 -7.13 -0.30 8.07
C ASN A 109 -6.14 -1.20 7.33
N GLN A 110 -5.09 -1.66 8.04
CA GLN A 110 -4.08 -2.59 7.51
C GLN A 110 -3.47 -2.12 6.17
N THR A 111 -3.20 -0.81 6.08
CA THR A 111 -2.61 -0.20 4.90
C THR A 111 -1.11 -0.49 4.80
N ILE A 112 -0.51 -0.12 3.68
CA ILE A 112 0.94 -0.09 3.54
C ILE A 112 1.49 1.12 4.33
N SER A 113 2.50 0.85 5.16
CA SER A 113 3.22 1.85 5.96
C SER A 113 4.72 1.57 5.91
N ARG A 114 5.54 2.57 6.24
CA ARG A 114 7.00 2.43 6.36
C ARG A 114 7.37 1.23 7.25
N LYS A 115 6.81 1.19 8.46
CA LYS A 115 7.04 0.11 9.43
C LYS A 115 6.77 -1.26 8.81
N ARG A 116 5.63 -1.43 8.14
CA ARG A 116 5.28 -2.72 7.52
C ARG A 116 6.26 -3.11 6.40
N LEU A 117 6.73 -2.14 5.62
CA LEU A 117 7.72 -2.38 4.56
C LEU A 117 9.09 -2.76 5.15
N GLU A 118 9.51 -2.12 6.23
CA GLU A 118 10.78 -2.38 6.91
C GLU A 118 10.75 -3.75 7.63
N GLU A 119 9.65 -4.10 8.30
CA GLU A 119 9.46 -5.41 8.95
C GLU A 119 9.62 -6.58 7.96
N VAL A 120 8.98 -6.51 6.77
CA VAL A 120 9.09 -7.59 5.77
C VAL A 120 10.46 -7.67 5.11
N LEU A 121 11.22 -6.58 5.14
CA LEU A 121 12.59 -6.53 4.63
C LEU A 121 13.64 -6.95 5.69
N GLY A 122 13.22 -7.14 6.95
CA GLY A 122 14.10 -7.51 8.06
C GLY A 122 14.94 -6.34 8.60
N ASP A 123 14.46 -5.10 8.48
CA ASP A 123 15.13 -3.89 8.96
C ASP A 123 14.74 -3.47 10.38
N LEU A 124 13.78 -4.17 10.98
CA LEU A 124 13.21 -3.91 12.31
C LEU A 124 13.29 -5.14 13.21
#